data_AF-A0A086LI68-F1
#
_entry.id   AF-A0A086LI68-F1
#
_cell.length_a   1.000
_cell.length_b   1.000
_cell.length_c   1.000
_cell.angle_alpha   90.00
_cell.angle_beta   90.00
_cell.angle_gamma   90.00
#
_symmetry.space_group_name_H-M   'P 1'
#
loop_
_entity.id
_entity.type
_entity.pdbx_description
1 polymer ?
#
loop_
_entity_poly.entity_id
_entity_poly.type
_entity_poly.pdbx_seq_one_letter_code
_entity_poly.pdbx_strand_id
1 'polypeptide(L)'
;MASTLFFIVAVLMSSTVLANTGDAETQVSKNSCTTSAASSGISVEVDKSTKKVSFTCGAGINKVQPSNGQSGITQCYTKEVLTEPEDLVSLFGDGSQVTVTPSNGEASDGDKTVTLKLGKLPQTTQTIYFGCTGKSATTGEEQQTLAVAAKDEEQKCVVTVTVPADPDANICP
;
A
#
# COMPACT_ATOMS: atom_id res chain seq x y z
N MET A 1 -55.80 -19.91 -50.90
CA MET A 1 -56.05 -18.77 -50.01
C MET A 1 -54.82 -18.60 -49.13
N ALA A 2 -54.26 -17.37 -49.06
CA ALA A 2 -53.21 -16.85 -48.16
C ALA A 2 -51.92 -17.70 -47.96
N SER A 3 -50.75 -17.37 -48.51
CA SER A 3 -49.90 -16.18 -48.32
C SER A 3 -49.38 -16.02 -46.88
N THR A 4 -48.12 -16.43 -46.64
CA THR A 4 -47.13 -15.63 -45.89
C THR A 4 -45.72 -16.20 -46.04
N LEU A 5 -44.85 -15.40 -46.66
CA LEU A 5 -43.40 -15.45 -46.55
C LEU A 5 -42.99 -14.85 -45.19
N PHE A 6 -42.11 -15.53 -44.45
CA PHE A 6 -41.29 -14.91 -43.41
C PHE A 6 -39.86 -15.45 -43.51
N PHE A 7 -38.95 -14.57 -43.92
CA PHE A 7 -37.51 -14.77 -43.79
C PHE A 7 -37.12 -14.60 -42.32
N ILE A 8 -36.45 -15.60 -41.73
CA ILE A 8 -35.71 -15.41 -40.48
C ILE A 8 -34.26 -15.77 -40.76
N VAL A 9 -33.45 -14.73 -40.92
CA VAL A 9 -31.99 -14.80 -40.85
C VAL A 9 -31.65 -14.83 -39.35
N ALA A 10 -31.08 -15.94 -38.89
CA ALA A 10 -30.43 -16.01 -37.57
C ALA A 10 -28.97 -16.41 -37.80
N VAL A 11 -28.12 -15.39 -37.99
CA VAL A 11 -26.68 -15.51 -37.76
C VAL A 11 -26.46 -15.12 -36.30
N LEU A 12 -25.93 -16.03 -35.50
CA LEU A 12 -25.15 -15.71 -34.29
C LEU A 12 -24.30 -16.94 -33.96
N MET A 13 -23.06 -16.90 -34.44
CA MET A 13 -21.96 -17.65 -33.86
C MET A 13 -21.58 -16.96 -32.56
N SER A 14 -21.42 -17.70 -31.47
CA SER A 14 -20.50 -17.39 -30.38
C SER A 14 -20.43 -18.58 -29.44
N SER A 15 -19.32 -19.31 -29.52
CA SER A 15 -18.87 -20.26 -28.51
C SER A 15 -18.78 -19.51 -27.19
N THR A 16 -19.70 -19.77 -26.26
CA THR A 16 -19.52 -19.37 -24.87
C THR A 16 -18.41 -20.22 -24.28
N VAL A 17 -17.17 -19.74 -24.41
CA VAL A 17 -16.12 -20.10 -23.46
C VAL A 17 -16.60 -19.51 -22.14
N LEU A 18 -17.15 -20.36 -21.27
CA LEU A 18 -17.21 -20.08 -19.84
C LEU A 18 -15.75 -19.94 -19.38
N ALA A 19 -15.23 -18.72 -19.48
CA ALA A 19 -14.06 -18.32 -18.74
C ALA A 19 -14.49 -18.34 -17.27
N ASN A 20 -14.23 -19.47 -16.62
CA ASN A 20 -14.23 -19.58 -15.17
C ASN A 20 -13.05 -18.75 -14.66
N THR A 21 -13.20 -17.42 -14.66
CA THR A 21 -12.37 -16.53 -13.85
C THR A 21 -12.86 -16.65 -12.42
N GLY A 22 -12.56 -17.82 -11.84
CA GLY A 22 -12.77 -18.15 -10.45
C GLY A 22 -11.42 -18.26 -9.74
N ASP A 23 -10.53 -17.30 -9.98
CA ASP A 23 -9.56 -16.88 -8.98
C ASP A 23 -10.05 -15.54 -8.46
N ALA A 24 -11.09 -15.61 -7.63
CA ALA A 24 -11.21 -14.68 -6.53
C ALA A 24 -10.17 -15.10 -5.48
N GLU A 25 -8.89 -15.04 -5.87
CA GLU A 25 -7.85 -14.69 -4.91
C GLU A 25 -8.33 -13.35 -4.38
N THR A 26 -8.76 -13.31 -3.13
CA THR A 26 -8.92 -12.08 -2.37
C THR A 26 -7.62 -11.34 -2.53
N GLN A 27 -7.53 -10.46 -3.53
CA GLN A 27 -6.37 -9.62 -3.75
C GLN A 27 -6.27 -8.79 -2.48
N VAL A 28 -5.40 -9.22 -1.57
CA VAL A 28 -4.76 -8.31 -0.65
C VAL A 28 -4.15 -7.28 -1.59
N SER A 29 -4.80 -6.13 -1.72
CA SER A 29 -4.31 -5.05 -2.56
C SER A 29 -2.83 -4.91 -2.25
N LYS A 30 -1.95 -5.24 -3.21
CA LYS A 30 -0.52 -5.50 -2.99
C LYS A 30 0.20 -4.37 -2.23
N ASN A 31 -0.40 -3.18 -2.23
CA ASN A 31 0.11 -1.95 -1.64
C ASN A 31 -0.69 -1.51 -0.41
N SER A 32 -1.38 -2.41 0.29
CA SER A 32 -2.22 -2.06 1.45
C SER A 32 -1.83 -2.88 2.69
N CYS A 33 -1.38 -2.16 3.72
CA CYS A 33 -1.20 -2.69 5.07
C CYS A 33 -2.56 -2.73 5.77
N THR A 34 -3.15 -3.91 5.86
CA THR A 34 -4.35 -4.18 6.67
C THR A 34 -3.95 -4.90 7.96
N THR A 35 -4.86 -4.99 8.93
CA THR A 35 -4.63 -5.76 10.17
C THR A 35 -4.27 -7.23 9.87
N SER A 36 -4.84 -7.82 8.82
CA SER A 36 -4.49 -9.15 8.32
C SER A 36 -3.09 -9.25 7.69
N ALA A 37 -2.58 -8.15 7.12
CA ALA A 37 -1.24 -8.09 6.53
C ALA A 37 -0.17 -7.63 7.53
N ALA A 38 -0.55 -7.21 8.75
CA ALA A 38 0.37 -6.65 9.72
C ALA A 38 1.51 -7.60 10.09
N SER A 39 1.25 -8.92 10.15
CA SER A 39 2.27 -9.92 10.49
C SER A 39 3.29 -10.18 9.38
N SER A 40 2.97 -9.89 8.12
CA SER A 40 3.84 -10.16 6.97
C SER A 40 4.44 -8.91 6.32
N GLY A 41 3.85 -7.73 6.59
CA GLY A 41 4.22 -6.50 5.90
C GLY A 41 3.80 -6.48 4.43
N ILE A 42 4.21 -5.41 3.73
CA ILE A 42 4.02 -5.22 2.28
C ILE A 42 5.31 -4.71 1.63
N SER A 43 5.45 -4.95 0.32
CA SER A 43 6.57 -4.44 -0.48
C SER A 43 6.07 -3.64 -1.67
N VAL A 44 6.59 -2.43 -1.84
CA VAL A 44 6.26 -1.51 -2.93
C VAL A 44 7.53 -0.94 -3.56
N GLU A 45 7.43 -0.46 -4.79
CA GLU A 45 8.56 0.11 -5.54
C GLU A 45 8.23 1.53 -6.00
N VAL A 46 9.23 2.42 -5.93
CA VAL A 46 9.13 3.78 -6.46
C VAL A 46 9.16 3.75 -7.98
N ASP A 47 8.16 4.39 -8.59
CA ASP A 47 8.14 4.58 -10.03
C ASP A 47 9.28 5.51 -10.47
N LYS A 48 10.14 5.02 -11.36
CA LYS A 48 11.34 5.75 -11.83
C LYS A 48 11.03 7.07 -12.52
N SER A 49 9.91 7.14 -13.25
CA SER A 49 9.57 8.30 -14.07
C SER A 49 9.00 9.43 -13.22
N THR A 50 8.07 9.09 -12.33
CA THR A 50 7.35 10.05 -11.49
C THR A 50 8.01 10.29 -10.13
N LYS A 51 8.95 9.42 -9.73
CA LYS A 51 9.65 9.43 -8.44
C LYS A 51 8.69 9.32 -7.26
N LYS A 52 7.61 8.56 -7.44
CA LYS A 52 6.52 8.43 -6.48
C LYS A 52 6.15 6.97 -6.24
N VAL A 53 5.64 6.72 -5.04
CA VAL A 53 4.92 5.50 -4.69
C VAL A 53 3.83 5.83 -3.70
N SER A 54 2.74 5.08 -3.76
CA SER A 54 1.64 5.17 -2.80
C SER A 54 1.32 3.81 -2.24
N PHE A 55 1.02 3.78 -0.95
CA PHE A 55 0.53 2.61 -0.23
C PHE A 55 -0.51 3.05 0.79
N THR A 56 -1.31 2.11 1.28
CA THR A 56 -2.40 2.39 2.22
C THR A 56 -2.10 1.77 3.57
N CYS A 57 -2.23 2.56 4.64
CA CYS A 57 -2.37 2.04 5.99
C CYS A 57 -3.86 1.91 6.30
N GLY A 58 -4.33 0.69 6.45
CA GLY A 58 -5.73 0.35 6.67
C GLY A 58 -6.24 0.75 8.05
N ALA A 59 -7.56 0.81 8.18
CA ALA A 59 -8.27 1.06 9.42
C ALA A 59 -7.77 0.12 10.54
N GLY A 60 -7.59 0.65 11.75
CA GLY A 60 -7.03 -0.07 12.90
C GLY A 60 -5.50 -0.07 12.97
N ILE A 61 -4.78 0.14 11.87
CA ILE A 61 -3.31 0.35 11.83
C ILE A 61 -2.91 1.59 11.03
N ASN A 62 -3.72 2.64 11.11
CA ASN A 62 -3.63 3.80 10.24
C ASN A 62 -2.64 4.90 10.71
N LYS A 63 -1.81 4.63 11.73
CA LYS A 63 -0.75 5.56 12.16
C LYS A 63 0.54 5.27 11.41
N VAL A 64 1.00 6.22 10.61
CA VAL A 64 2.22 6.08 9.82
C VAL A 64 3.44 6.39 10.69
N GLN A 65 4.50 5.58 10.56
CA GLN A 65 5.80 5.76 11.20
C GLN A 65 6.90 5.86 10.13
N PRO A 66 7.92 6.73 10.33
CA PRO A 66 8.10 7.59 11.50
C PRO A 66 7.07 8.73 11.55
N SER A 67 6.66 9.13 12.75
CA SER A 67 5.73 10.24 12.96
C SER A 67 6.46 11.43 13.61
N ASN A 68 6.40 12.58 12.96
CA ASN A 68 7.12 13.78 13.38
C ASN A 68 6.19 14.80 14.07
N GLY A 69 4.94 14.42 14.38
CA GLY A 69 3.95 15.30 15.04
C GLY A 69 3.49 16.53 14.24
N GLN A 70 4.07 16.79 13.06
CA GLN A 70 3.74 17.90 12.17
C GLN A 70 3.17 17.41 10.83
N SER A 71 2.55 18.34 10.10
CA SER A 71 1.95 18.17 8.77
C SER A 71 2.98 17.77 7.71
N GLY A 72 3.30 16.47 7.66
CA GLY A 72 4.22 15.87 6.70
C GLY A 72 5.27 15.01 7.39
N ILE A 73 5.52 13.82 6.85
CA ILE A 73 6.59 12.95 7.31
C ILE A 73 7.81 13.22 6.43
N THR A 74 8.91 13.63 7.05
CA THR A 74 10.16 13.99 6.35
C THR A 74 11.26 12.96 6.55
N GLN A 75 10.94 11.87 7.23
CA GLN A 75 11.89 10.84 7.62
C GLN A 75 11.45 9.46 7.13
N CYS A 76 12.40 8.54 7.02
CA CYS A 76 12.18 7.12 6.77
C CYS A 76 13.16 6.30 7.61
N TYR A 77 12.91 5.00 7.72
CA TYR A 77 13.90 4.09 8.30
C TYR A 77 14.74 3.45 7.20
N THR A 78 16.01 3.21 7.47
CA THR A 78 16.92 2.45 6.59
C THR A 78 17.10 1.00 7.05
N LYS A 79 16.46 0.64 8.17
CA LYS A 79 16.46 -0.70 8.78
C LYS A 79 15.04 -1.20 9.01
N GLU A 80 14.80 -2.47 8.74
CA GLU A 80 13.48 -3.12 8.86
C GLU A 80 12.91 -3.10 10.30
N VAL A 81 13.78 -3.05 11.31
CA VAL A 81 13.39 -2.96 12.73
C VAL A 81 12.70 -1.63 13.09
N LEU A 82 12.72 -0.65 12.19
CA LEU A 82 12.13 0.70 12.33
C LEU A 82 12.70 1.49 13.52
N THR A 83 14.03 1.51 13.62
CA THR A 83 14.78 2.28 14.62
C THR A 83 15.63 3.31 13.90
N GLU A 84 15.96 4.42 14.58
CA GLU A 84 16.89 5.44 14.07
C GLU A 84 16.44 6.03 12.72
N PRO A 85 15.37 6.84 12.69
CA PRO A 85 14.89 7.42 11.45
C PRO A 85 15.93 8.37 10.83
N GLU A 86 16.02 8.36 9.52
CA GLU A 86 16.88 9.23 8.71
C GLU A 86 16.04 10.18 7.86
N ASP A 87 16.60 11.35 7.54
CA ASP A 87 15.91 12.37 6.76
C ASP A 87 15.84 12.02 5.27
N LEU A 88 14.63 12.07 4.70
CA LEU A 88 14.37 11.82 3.28
C LEU A 88 15.14 12.78 2.37
N VAL A 89 15.30 14.04 2.79
CA VAL A 89 16.03 15.06 2.01
C VAL A 89 17.52 14.74 1.97
N SER A 90 18.08 14.19 3.05
CA SER A 90 19.50 13.79 3.09
C SER A 90 19.77 12.60 2.16
N LEU A 91 18.83 11.66 2.06
CA LEU A 91 18.97 10.46 1.23
C LEU A 91 18.62 10.70 -0.24
N PHE A 92 17.57 11.48 -0.51
CA PHE A 92 16.94 11.60 -1.84
C PHE A 92 16.84 13.04 -2.34
N GLY A 93 17.48 13.99 -1.67
CA GLY A 93 17.56 15.40 -2.08
C GLY A 93 16.30 16.23 -1.81
N ASP A 94 16.41 17.53 -2.10
CA ASP A 94 15.34 18.51 -1.87
C ASP A 94 14.02 18.14 -2.57
N GLY A 95 12.91 18.37 -1.88
CA GLY A 95 11.57 18.03 -2.35
C GLY A 95 11.13 16.59 -2.06
N SER A 96 11.97 15.82 -1.38
CA SER A 96 11.62 14.49 -0.85
C SER A 96 10.76 14.61 0.40
N GLN A 97 9.56 14.05 0.36
CA GLN A 97 8.59 14.13 1.46
C GLN A 97 7.54 13.02 1.36
N VAL A 98 6.92 12.72 2.49
CA VAL A 98 5.74 11.87 2.57
C VAL A 98 4.52 12.70 2.91
N THR A 99 3.45 12.45 2.17
CA THR A 99 2.13 13.02 2.40
C THR A 99 1.19 11.90 2.85
N VAL A 100 0.38 12.20 3.86
CA VAL A 100 -0.60 11.26 4.41
C VAL A 100 -1.98 11.88 4.23
N THR A 101 -2.87 11.19 3.53
CA THR A 101 -4.20 11.69 3.19
C THR A 101 -5.25 10.66 3.57
N PRO A 102 -6.39 11.06 4.17
CA PRO A 102 -7.52 10.14 4.35
C PRO A 102 -8.00 9.64 2.98
N SER A 103 -8.24 8.34 2.84
CA SER A 103 -8.49 7.74 1.53
C SER A 103 -9.88 8.05 0.97
N ASN A 104 -10.85 8.42 1.82
CA ASN A 104 -12.26 8.66 1.44
C ASN A 104 -12.89 9.93 2.07
N GLY A 105 -12.07 10.89 2.53
CA GLY A 105 -12.58 12.06 3.27
C GLY A 105 -13.15 11.73 4.67
N GLU A 106 -13.00 10.47 5.10
CA GLU A 106 -13.40 10.01 6.42
C GLU A 106 -12.48 10.55 7.52
N ALA A 107 -13.03 10.63 8.74
CA ALA A 107 -12.34 11.12 9.93
C ALA A 107 -11.07 10.30 10.27
N SER A 108 -10.26 10.81 11.20
CA SER A 108 -8.91 10.39 11.59
C SER A 108 -8.64 8.88 11.79
N ASP A 109 -9.67 8.04 11.87
CA ASP A 109 -9.64 6.59 12.14
C ASP A 109 -9.82 5.68 10.91
N GLY A 110 -10.13 6.24 9.73
CA GLY A 110 -10.22 5.49 8.47
C GLY A 110 -8.88 5.17 7.81
N ASP A 111 -8.93 4.51 6.66
CA ASP A 111 -7.76 4.20 5.83
C ASP A 111 -6.99 5.45 5.44
N LYS A 112 -5.67 5.41 5.55
CA LYS A 112 -4.79 6.51 5.12
C LYS A 112 -3.95 6.11 3.94
N THR A 113 -4.04 6.89 2.87
CA THR A 113 -3.15 6.79 1.73
C THR A 113 -1.88 7.57 2.05
N VAL A 114 -0.75 6.87 1.98
CA VAL A 114 0.59 7.41 2.18
C VAL A 114 1.24 7.52 0.82
N THR A 115 1.62 8.73 0.42
CA THR A 115 2.32 8.97 -0.84
C THR A 115 3.71 9.53 -0.56
N LEU A 116 4.73 8.77 -0.94
CA LEU A 116 6.12 9.18 -0.93
C LEU A 116 6.44 9.83 -2.28
N LYS A 117 7.06 11.01 -2.22
CA LYS A 117 7.64 11.71 -3.36
C LYS A 117 9.13 11.89 -3.08
N LEU A 118 9.97 11.58 -4.05
CA LEU A 118 11.42 11.81 -3.99
C LEU A 118 11.83 12.97 -4.90
N GLY A 119 12.79 13.77 -4.45
CA GLY A 119 13.42 14.80 -5.28
C GLY A 119 14.33 14.20 -6.35
N LYS A 120 15.17 13.25 -5.93
CA LYS A 120 16.15 12.54 -6.76
C LYS A 120 16.07 11.04 -6.50
N LEU A 121 16.45 10.27 -7.51
CA LEU A 121 16.69 8.85 -7.34
C LEU A 121 18.13 8.65 -6.84
N PRO A 122 18.39 7.64 -6.01
CA PRO A 122 19.74 7.31 -5.54
C PRO A 122 20.62 6.77 -6.68
N GLN A 123 21.94 6.81 -6.53
CA GLN A 123 22.86 6.26 -7.54
C GLN A 123 22.76 4.73 -7.67
N THR A 124 22.45 4.04 -6.58
CA THR A 124 22.24 2.60 -6.51
C THR A 124 20.87 2.31 -5.93
N THR A 125 20.29 1.15 -6.23
CA THR A 125 19.03 0.74 -5.63
C THR A 125 19.15 0.73 -4.11
N GLN A 126 18.22 1.41 -3.44
CA GLN A 126 18.13 1.47 -1.98
C GLN A 126 16.80 0.89 -1.50
N THR A 127 16.79 0.45 -0.25
CA THR A 127 15.57 0.00 0.43
C THR A 127 15.36 0.87 1.65
N ILE A 128 14.16 1.43 1.78
CA ILE A 128 13.73 2.18 2.97
C ILE A 128 12.44 1.57 3.52
N TYR A 129 12.12 1.91 4.76
CA TYR A 129 11.00 1.31 5.48
C TYR A 129 10.12 2.36 6.13
N PHE A 130 8.83 2.06 6.15
CA PHE A 130 7.81 2.75 6.92
C PHE A 130 7.02 1.75 7.76
N GLY A 131 6.31 2.24 8.76
CA GLY A 131 5.39 1.43 9.56
C GLY A 131 3.97 1.95 9.46
N CYS A 132 3.01 1.04 9.39
CA CYS A 132 1.60 1.33 9.70
C CYS A 132 1.31 0.68 11.06
N THR A 133 1.03 1.49 12.08
CA THR A 133 0.74 1.02 13.43
C THR A 133 -0.64 1.44 13.90
N GLY A 134 -1.17 0.72 14.89
CA GLY A 134 -2.39 1.13 15.55
C GLY A 134 -2.76 0.20 16.68
N LYS A 135 -3.88 0.53 17.33
CA LYS A 135 -4.37 -0.26 18.45
C LYS A 135 -5.19 -1.40 17.89
N SER A 136 -4.84 -2.64 18.25
CA SER A 136 -5.60 -3.83 17.90
C SER A 136 -7.08 -3.61 18.25
N ALA A 137 -7.95 -3.53 17.23
CA ALA A 137 -9.39 -3.52 17.45
C ALA A 137 -9.80 -4.95 17.81
N THR A 138 -9.70 -5.31 19.09
CA THR A 138 -10.32 -6.53 19.60
C THR A 138 -11.83 -6.33 19.52
N THR A 139 -12.43 -6.76 18.41
CA THR A 139 -13.89 -6.85 18.27
C THR A 139 -14.34 -7.95 19.22
N GLY A 140 -14.96 -7.56 20.33
CA GLY A 140 -15.63 -8.49 21.23
C GLY A 140 -16.94 -8.93 20.60
N GLU A 141 -17.02 -10.20 20.23
CA GLU A 141 -18.26 -10.97 20.30
C GLU A 141 -17.95 -12.31 21.00
N GLU A 142 -18.80 -12.63 21.97
CA GLU A 142 -18.73 -13.72 22.96
C GLU A 142 -18.13 -15.05 22.46
N GLN A 143 -17.00 -15.47 23.07
CA GLN A 143 -16.88 -16.84 23.57
C GLN A 143 -15.86 -16.92 24.71
N GLN A 144 -16.34 -17.24 25.90
CA GLN A 144 -15.55 -17.52 27.10
C GLN A 144 -14.59 -18.68 26.85
N THR A 145 -13.26 -18.48 26.87
CA THR A 145 -12.34 -19.29 27.69
C THR A 145 -10.92 -18.70 27.74
N LEU A 146 -10.39 -18.61 28.97
CA LEU A 146 -8.98 -18.59 29.36
C LEU A 146 -8.13 -17.37 29.00
N ALA A 147 -7.82 -16.61 30.05
CA ALA A 147 -6.82 -15.56 30.12
C ALA A 147 -5.46 -16.01 29.55
N VAL A 148 -5.02 -15.32 28.50
CA VAL A 148 -3.60 -15.03 28.32
C VAL A 148 -3.49 -13.52 28.32
N ALA A 149 -2.66 -12.99 29.21
CA ALA A 149 -2.33 -11.58 29.27
C ALA A 149 -1.70 -11.15 27.94
N ALA A 150 -2.52 -10.72 26.98
CA ALA A 150 -2.06 -10.01 25.82
C ALA A 150 -1.60 -8.63 26.34
N LYS A 151 -0.28 -8.45 26.43
CA LYS A 151 0.32 -7.12 26.42
C LYS A 151 -0.32 -6.37 25.24
N ASP A 152 -0.52 -5.06 25.38
CA ASP A 152 -0.84 -4.16 24.26
C ASP A 152 0.20 -4.39 23.15
N GLU A 153 -0.04 -5.35 22.26
CA GLU A 153 0.82 -5.65 21.13
C GLU A 153 0.36 -4.71 20.03
N GLU A 154 1.05 -3.57 19.94
CA GLU A 154 0.84 -2.60 18.88
C GLU A 154 0.97 -3.34 17.55
N GLN A 155 -0.15 -3.48 16.82
CA GLN A 155 -0.12 -4.13 15.52
C GLN A 155 0.72 -3.26 14.60
N LYS A 156 1.77 -3.84 14.02
CA LYS A 156 2.76 -3.13 13.22
C LYS A 156 2.91 -3.84 11.88
N CYS A 157 2.44 -3.20 10.81
CA CYS A 157 2.71 -3.62 9.44
C CYS A 157 3.97 -2.88 8.95
N VAL A 158 5.00 -3.63 8.56
CA VAL A 158 6.21 -3.05 7.97
C VAL A 158 6.01 -2.88 6.46
N VAL A 159 6.29 -1.68 5.97
CA VAL A 159 6.23 -1.33 4.55
C VAL A 159 7.66 -1.22 4.04
N THR A 160 8.05 -2.16 3.17
CA THR A 160 9.34 -2.13 2.49
C THR A 160 9.18 -1.36 1.17
N VAL A 161 9.94 -0.29 1.00
CA VAL A 161 9.95 0.52 -0.21
C VAL A 161 11.28 0.34 -0.92
N THR A 162 11.25 -0.23 -2.11
CA THR A 162 12.41 -0.28 -3.01
C THR A 162 12.48 1.01 -3.81
N VAL A 163 13.60 1.72 -3.67
CA VAL A 163 13.92 2.91 -4.46
C VAL A 163 14.95 2.51 -5.52
N PRO A 164 14.57 2.48 -6.79
CA PRO A 164 15.49 2.08 -7.85
C PRO A 164 16.57 3.14 -8.07
N ALA A 165 17.72 2.68 -8.59
CA ALA A 165 18.78 3.57 -9.04
C ALA A 165 18.31 4.55 -10.12
N ASP A 166 18.88 5.75 -10.12
CA ASP A 166 18.73 6.75 -11.16
C ASP A 166 19.33 6.21 -12.48
N PRO A 167 18.53 6.08 -13.55
CA PRO A 167 19.05 5.62 -14.84
C PRO A 167 20.09 6.57 -15.44
N ASP A 168 20.07 7.85 -15.05
CA ASP A 168 20.93 8.89 -15.61
C ASP A 168 22.20 9.14 -14.77
N ALA A 169 22.31 8.58 -13.56
CA ALA A 169 23.43 8.85 -12.65
C ALA A 169 24.81 8.38 -13.16
N ASN A 170 24.85 7.46 -14.13
CA ASN A 170 26.10 6.95 -14.70
C ASN A 170 26.37 7.46 -16.13
N ILE A 171 25.55 8.39 -16.63
CA ILE A 171 25.71 8.95 -17.96
C ILE A 171 26.49 10.27 -17.82
N CYS A 172 27.82 10.19 -17.88
CA CYS A 172 28.66 11.38 -17.99
C CYS A 172 28.35 12.13 -19.31
N PRO A 173 28.12 13.46 -19.30
CA PRO A 173 27.97 14.26 -20.51
C PRO A 173 29.29 14.43 -21.28
#